data_AF-A0A7K5U8F0-F1
#
_entry.id   AF-A0A7K5U8F0-F1
#
_cell.length_a   1.000
_cell.length_b   1.000
_cell.length_c   1.000
_cell.angle_alpha   90.00
_cell.angle_beta   90.00
_cell.angle_gamma   90.00
#
_symmetry.space_group_name_H-M   'P 1'
#
loop_
_entity.id
_entity.type
_entity.pdbx_description
1 polymer ?
#
loop_
_entity_poly.entity_id
_entity_poly.type
_entity_poly.pdbx_seq_one_letter_code
_entity_poly.pdbx_strand_id
1 'polypeptide(L)'
;PRGRGATGRAMASGAAGCWSEWPVDYFLRSGRIAARDGAAVRWFHAANSRALAAAAARSDVHMVEADVLLRGGEGEKGDPILAHPPDTDSDITLQEWLTQMVNTNKGIKLDFKRYLHKK
;
A
#
# COMPACT_ATOMS: atom_id res chain seq x y z
N PRO A 1 -30.95 -48.82 5.39
CA PRO A 1 -30.50 -47.63 6.18
C PRO A 1 -29.06 -47.24 5.76
N ARG A 2 -28.83 -46.32 4.81
CA ARG A 2 -28.79 -44.83 4.93
C ARG A 2 -28.18 -44.36 6.27
N GLY A 3 -27.15 -43.51 6.35
CA GLY A 3 -26.53 -42.60 5.38
C GLY A 3 -25.07 -42.25 5.78
N ARG A 4 -24.21 -42.02 4.78
CA ARG A 4 -23.72 -40.70 4.29
C ARG A 4 -22.76 -40.02 5.25
N GLY A 5 -21.48 -40.12 4.87
CA GLY A 5 -20.40 -39.30 5.41
C GLY A 5 -20.59 -37.82 5.11
N ALA A 6 -20.14 -37.00 6.06
CA ALA A 6 -19.90 -35.58 5.86
C ALA A 6 -18.39 -35.39 5.79
N THR A 7 -17.96 -35.03 4.60
CA THR A 7 -16.62 -34.59 4.22
C THR A 7 -16.14 -33.47 5.12
N GLY A 8 -14.96 -33.65 5.73
CA GLY A 8 -14.22 -32.55 6.33
C GLY A 8 -13.95 -31.48 5.27
N ARG A 9 -14.44 -30.26 5.52
CA ARG A 9 -14.02 -29.10 4.74
C ARG A 9 -12.57 -28.82 5.15
N ALA A 10 -11.63 -29.31 4.33
CA ALA A 10 -10.26 -28.82 4.38
C ALA A 10 -10.32 -27.32 4.04
N MET A 11 -10.19 -26.49 5.06
CA MET A 11 -9.81 -25.10 4.85
C MET A 11 -8.45 -25.17 4.17
N ALA A 12 -8.41 -24.78 2.89
CA ALA A 12 -7.15 -24.63 2.18
C ALA A 12 -6.27 -23.71 3.02
N SER A 13 -5.23 -24.27 3.64
CA SER A 13 -4.15 -23.51 4.21
C SER A 13 -3.51 -22.77 3.04
N GLY A 14 -3.93 -21.52 2.83
CA GLY A 14 -3.39 -20.68 1.78
C GLY A 14 -1.89 -20.61 1.96
N ALA A 15 -1.15 -21.20 1.01
CA ALA A 15 0.30 -21.16 1.02
C ALA A 15 0.76 -19.71 1.23
N ALA A 16 1.67 -19.51 2.18
CA ALA A 16 2.35 -18.22 2.33
C ALA A 16 2.98 -17.85 0.97
N GLY A 17 2.74 -16.63 0.51
CA GLY A 17 3.31 -16.14 -0.75
C GLY A 17 4.84 -16.13 -0.68
N CYS A 18 5.50 -16.24 -1.83
CA CYS A 18 6.94 -16.06 -1.92
C CYS A 18 7.30 -14.57 -1.84
N TRP A 19 8.48 -14.23 -1.33
CA TRP A 19 9.02 -12.86 -1.34
C TRP A 19 9.10 -12.22 -2.73
N SER A 20 9.05 -13.01 -3.81
CA SER A 20 9.04 -12.57 -5.20
C SER A 20 7.67 -12.68 -5.90
N GLU A 21 6.58 -12.89 -5.15
CA GLU A 21 5.22 -12.93 -5.72
C GLU A 21 4.84 -11.55 -6.29
N TRP A 22 4.29 -11.53 -7.52
CA TRP A 22 3.78 -10.31 -8.11
C TRP A 22 2.53 -9.83 -7.35
N PRO A 23 2.31 -8.51 -7.17
CA PRO A 23 1.13 -8.02 -6.46
C PRO A 23 -0.21 -8.55 -7.03
N VAL A 24 -0.31 -8.68 -8.35
CA VAL A 24 -1.51 -9.25 -9.02
C VAL A 24 -1.74 -10.71 -8.61
N ASP A 25 -0.68 -11.51 -8.46
CA ASP A 25 -0.76 -12.91 -8.05
C ASP A 25 -1.15 -13.02 -6.58
N TYR A 26 -0.55 -12.20 -5.72
CA TYR A 26 -0.91 -12.12 -4.31
C TYR A 26 -2.40 -11.75 -4.11
N PHE A 27 -2.88 -10.71 -4.81
CA PHE A 27 -4.26 -10.27 -4.67
C PHE A 27 -5.25 -11.28 -5.26
N LEU A 28 -4.88 -11.99 -6.33
CA LEU A 28 -5.73 -13.04 -6.88
C LEU A 28 -5.81 -14.24 -5.93
N ARG A 29 -4.67 -14.73 -5.43
CA ARG A 29 -4.60 -15.86 -4.50
C ARG A 29 -5.33 -15.58 -3.18
N SER A 30 -5.31 -14.33 -2.73
CA SER A 30 -6.06 -13.90 -1.53
C SER A 30 -7.54 -13.59 -1.78
N GLY A 31 -8.04 -13.78 -3.02
CA GLY A 31 -9.44 -13.55 -3.37
C GLY A 31 -9.86 -12.08 -3.39
N ARG A 32 -8.89 -11.17 -3.52
CA ARG A 32 -9.12 -9.71 -3.48
C ARG A 32 -9.35 -9.10 -4.85
N ILE A 33 -8.90 -9.77 -5.91
CA ILE A 33 -9.27 -9.48 -7.30
C ILE A 33 -9.86 -10.73 -7.94
N ALA A 34 -10.77 -10.53 -8.90
CA ALA A 34 -11.53 -11.62 -9.53
C ALA A 34 -10.78 -12.31 -10.69
N ALA A 35 -9.78 -11.63 -11.26
CA ALA A 35 -9.01 -12.12 -12.41
C ALA A 35 -7.54 -11.70 -12.27
N ARG A 36 -6.65 -12.41 -12.98
CA ARG A 36 -5.22 -12.09 -13.06
C ARG A 36 -4.99 -10.88 -13.97
N ASP A 37 -5.54 -9.75 -13.58
CA ASP A 37 -5.53 -8.50 -14.33
C ASP A 37 -5.09 -7.34 -13.42
N GLY A 38 -4.07 -6.61 -13.84
CA GLY A 38 -3.58 -5.43 -13.12
C GLY A 38 -4.65 -4.32 -13.02
N ALA A 39 -5.58 -4.24 -13.97
CA ALA A 39 -6.68 -3.28 -13.93
C ALA A 39 -7.69 -3.57 -12.81
N ALA A 40 -7.73 -4.81 -12.29
CA ALA A 40 -8.55 -5.16 -11.12
C ALA A 40 -7.94 -4.63 -9.80
N VAL A 41 -6.66 -4.23 -9.80
CA VAL A 41 -5.99 -3.66 -8.63
C VAL A 41 -6.38 -2.19 -8.47
N ARG A 42 -7.21 -1.91 -7.47
CA ARG A 42 -7.59 -0.55 -7.06
C ARG A 42 -6.53 0.13 -6.19
N TRP A 43 -6.37 1.43 -6.39
CA TRP A 43 -5.33 2.27 -5.79
C TRP A 43 -5.92 3.45 -5.03
N PHE A 44 -5.30 3.80 -3.91
CA PHE A 44 -5.43 5.13 -3.32
C PHE A 44 -4.18 5.92 -3.70
N HIS A 45 -4.37 7.03 -4.42
CA HIS A 45 -3.29 7.87 -4.92
C HIS A 45 -3.02 9.04 -3.96
N ALA A 46 -1.75 9.41 -3.82
CA ALA A 46 -1.25 10.57 -3.08
C ALA A 46 -1.77 10.63 -1.63
N ALA A 47 -1.54 9.56 -0.85
CA ALA A 47 -1.91 9.50 0.57
C ALA A 47 -0.96 10.31 1.47
N ASN A 48 -0.80 11.59 1.16
CA ASN A 48 0.30 12.45 1.61
C ASN A 48 0.00 13.27 2.87
N SER A 49 -1.06 12.97 3.61
CA SER A 49 -1.37 13.64 4.87
C SER A 49 -1.86 12.64 5.90
N ARG A 50 -1.86 13.01 7.18
CA ARG A 50 -2.38 12.13 8.24
C ARG A 50 -3.82 11.72 8.00
N ALA A 51 -4.65 12.66 7.52
CA ALA A 51 -6.05 12.40 7.19
C ALA A 51 -6.18 11.42 6.00
N LEU A 52 -5.40 11.64 4.94
CA LEU A 52 -5.44 10.79 3.75
C LEU A 52 -4.87 9.39 4.01
N ALA A 53 -3.79 9.29 4.79
CA ALA A 53 -3.24 8.01 5.25
C ALA A 53 -4.29 7.21 6.04
N ALA A 54 -4.97 7.87 6.98
CA ALA A 54 -6.02 7.24 7.77
C ALA A 54 -7.22 6.81 6.89
N ALA A 55 -7.58 7.60 5.88
CA ALA A 55 -8.62 7.25 4.91
C ALA A 55 -8.20 6.05 4.04
N ALA A 56 -6.97 6.05 3.53
CA ALA A 56 -6.43 4.97 2.71
C ALA A 56 -6.35 3.65 3.48
N ALA A 57 -5.90 3.68 4.74
CA ALA A 57 -5.83 2.51 5.61
C ALA A 57 -7.19 1.84 5.84
N ARG A 58 -8.27 2.64 5.96
CA ARG A 58 -9.65 2.15 6.14
C ARG A 58 -10.38 1.80 4.85
N SER A 59 -9.90 2.29 3.71
CA SER A 59 -10.54 2.05 2.41
C SER A 59 -10.44 0.58 2.00
N ASP A 60 -11.20 0.19 0.98
CA ASP A 60 -11.21 -1.17 0.45
C ASP A 60 -10.20 -1.39 -0.69
N VAL A 61 -9.39 -0.38 -1.03
CA VAL A 61 -8.33 -0.46 -2.06
C VAL A 61 -7.30 -1.55 -1.75
N HIS A 62 -6.49 -1.91 -2.75
CA HIS A 62 -5.44 -2.92 -2.59
C HIS A 62 -4.07 -2.28 -2.36
N MET A 63 -3.80 -1.20 -3.07
CA MET A 63 -2.53 -0.47 -3.05
C MET A 63 -2.73 0.95 -2.54
N VAL A 64 -1.77 1.45 -1.77
CA VAL A 64 -1.68 2.85 -1.37
C VAL A 64 -0.38 3.42 -1.87
N GLU A 65 -0.47 4.58 -2.52
CA GLU A 65 0.66 5.32 -3.03
C GLU A 65 0.85 6.60 -2.20
N ALA A 66 2.11 6.95 -1.96
CA ALA A 66 2.49 8.20 -1.31
C ALA A 66 3.77 8.76 -1.94
N ASP A 67 3.80 10.08 -2.10
CA ASP A 67 4.94 10.82 -2.60
C ASP A 67 5.89 11.14 -1.43
N VAL A 68 7.17 10.76 -1.53
CA VAL A 68 8.15 10.98 -0.47
C VAL A 68 9.08 12.12 -0.84
N LEU A 69 9.17 13.13 0.02
CA LEU A 69 10.10 14.25 -0.08
C LEU A 69 10.99 14.33 1.16
N LEU A 70 12.18 14.89 1.02
CA LEU A 70 13.00 15.33 2.17
C LEU A 70 12.64 16.78 2.49
N ARG A 71 12.16 17.02 3.72
CA ARG A 71 11.88 18.38 4.21
C ARG A 71 13.14 19.25 4.09
N GLY A 72 13.00 20.51 3.70
CA GLY A 72 14.12 21.45 3.66
C GLY A 72 15.00 21.41 2.39
N GLY A 73 14.95 20.37 1.56
CA GLY A 73 15.65 20.38 0.27
C GLY A 73 16.77 19.36 0.10
N GLU A 74 17.46 19.43 -1.03
CA GLU A 74 18.67 18.67 -1.30
C GLU A 74 19.85 19.25 -0.50
N GLY A 75 20.55 18.40 0.26
CA GLY A 75 21.72 18.80 1.07
C GLY A 75 21.42 19.10 2.54
N GLU A 76 20.14 19.24 2.91
CA GLU A 76 19.73 19.34 4.30
C GLU A 76 19.47 17.93 4.91
N LYS A 77 19.78 17.75 6.20
CA LYS A 77 19.41 16.54 6.96
C LYS A 77 17.93 16.59 7.35
N GLY A 78 17.06 16.75 6.37
CA GLY A 78 15.63 16.87 6.57
C GLY A 78 14.93 15.54 6.82
N ASP A 79 13.82 15.60 7.57
CA ASP A 79 12.97 14.43 7.76
C ASP A 79 12.28 14.02 6.45
N PRO A 80 12.18 12.71 6.14
CA PRO A 80 11.35 12.24 5.05
C PRO A 80 9.88 12.42 5.42
N ILE A 81 9.17 13.17 4.59
CA ILE A 81 7.77 13.56 4.72
C ILE A 81 6.99 13.13 3.49
N LEU A 82 5.66 13.11 3.61
CA LEU A 82 4.82 12.80 2.46
C LEU A 82 4.22 14.03 1.84
N ALA A 83 4.69 14.41 0.66
CA ALA A 83 4.23 15.60 -0.03
C ALA A 83 4.45 15.47 -1.54
N HIS A 84 3.55 16.06 -2.32
CA HIS A 84 3.67 16.14 -3.77
C HIS A 84 3.89 17.60 -4.17
N PRO A 85 4.90 17.93 -5.00
CA PRO A 85 5.10 19.30 -5.45
C PRO A 85 3.81 19.92 -6.05
N PRO A 86 3.50 21.20 -5.78
CA PRO A 86 4.38 22.21 -5.20
C PRO A 86 4.49 22.19 -3.67
N ASP A 87 3.78 21.30 -2.98
CA ASP A 87 3.90 21.20 -1.52
C ASP A 87 5.30 20.70 -1.15
N THR A 88 5.95 21.44 -0.25
CA THR A 88 7.30 21.14 0.25
C THR A 88 7.32 20.72 1.71
N ASP A 89 6.14 20.65 2.34
CA ASP A 89 5.97 20.20 3.72
C ASP A 89 4.69 19.38 3.89
N SER A 90 4.58 18.66 5.00
CA SER A 90 3.45 17.81 5.33
C SER A 90 3.23 17.66 6.84
N ASP A 91 1.99 17.39 7.21
CA ASP A 91 1.60 17.10 8.59
C ASP A 91 1.97 15.69 9.05
N ILE A 92 2.53 14.85 8.17
CA ILE A 92 2.93 13.48 8.44
C ILE A 92 4.33 13.16 7.89
N THR A 93 5.13 12.48 8.72
CA THR A 93 6.42 11.88 8.32
C THR A 93 6.22 10.54 7.63
N LEU A 94 7.21 10.11 6.83
CA LEU A 94 7.22 8.75 6.26
C LEU A 94 7.15 7.68 7.37
N GLN A 95 7.81 7.89 8.50
CA GLN A 95 7.80 6.95 9.62
C GLN A 95 6.40 6.79 10.21
N GLU A 96 5.70 7.89 10.52
CA GLU A 96 4.32 7.85 11.02
C GLU A 96 3.39 7.17 10.01
N TRP A 97 3.57 7.44 8.72
CA TRP A 97 2.76 6.81 7.68
C TRP A 97 3.00 5.30 7.58
N LEU A 98 4.26 4.85 7.63
CA LEU A 98 4.60 3.43 7.63
C LEU A 98 4.02 2.71 8.86
N THR A 99 4.01 3.35 10.04
CA THR A 99 3.34 2.81 11.23
C THR A 99 1.83 2.63 11.02
N GLN A 100 1.18 3.52 10.27
CA GLN A 100 -0.23 3.33 9.91
C GLN A 100 -0.42 2.19 8.91
N MET A 101 0.42 2.11 7.87
CA MET A 101 0.24 1.15 6.79
C MET A 101 0.66 -0.28 7.12
N VAL A 102 1.68 -0.48 7.96
CA VAL A 102 2.17 -1.82 8.35
C VAL A 102 1.11 -2.66 9.06
N ASN A 103 0.14 -2.01 9.70
CA ASN A 103 -0.97 -2.66 10.38
C ASN A 103 -2.15 -2.99 9.45
N THR A 104 -1.98 -2.78 8.15
CA THR A 104 -3.01 -3.05 7.13
C THR A 104 -2.61 -4.23 6.26
N ASN A 105 -3.52 -4.65 5.39
CA ASN A 105 -3.26 -5.64 4.34
C ASN A 105 -3.02 -4.96 2.97
N LYS A 106 -2.63 -3.69 2.94
CA LYS A 106 -2.39 -2.95 1.69
C LYS A 106 -0.97 -3.22 1.18
N GLY A 107 -0.81 -3.26 -0.14
CA GLY A 107 0.51 -3.03 -0.72
C GLY A 107 0.82 -1.53 -0.75
N ILE A 108 2.10 -1.17 -0.73
CA ILE A 108 2.55 0.23 -0.73
C ILE A 108 3.41 0.53 -1.95
N LYS A 109 3.27 1.72 -2.52
CA LYS A 109 4.22 2.31 -3.49
C LYS A 109 4.71 3.63 -2.92
N LEU A 110 6.01 3.73 -2.68
CA LEU A 110 6.65 4.98 -2.26
C LEU A 110 7.25 5.66 -3.50
N ASP A 111 6.69 6.81 -3.89
CA ASP A 111 7.14 7.59 -5.03
C ASP A 111 8.13 8.67 -4.56
N PHE A 112 9.41 8.33 -4.54
CA PHE A 112 10.47 9.22 -4.10
C PHE A 112 10.66 10.38 -5.08
N LYS A 113 10.40 11.59 -4.61
CA LYS A 113 10.57 12.81 -5.38
C LYS A 113 11.96 13.39 -5.16
N ARG A 114 12.52 13.90 -6.26
CA ARG A 114 13.69 14.77 -6.23
C ARG A 114 13.25 16.21 -6.46
N TYR A 115 13.90 17.16 -5.81
CA TYR A 115 13.76 18.56 -6.17
C TYR A 115 14.26 18.73 -7.61
N LEU A 116 13.37 19.21 -8.50
CA LEU A 116 13.80 19.74 -9.77
C LEU A 116 14.16 21.21 -9.51
N HIS A 117 15.46 21.51 -9.43
CA HIS A 117 15.93 22.88 -9.51
C HIS A 117 15.41 23.47 -10.83
N LYS A 118 14.46 24.42 -10.76
CA LYS A 118 14.19 25.31 -11.89
C LYS A 118 15.42 26.20 -12.01
N LYS A 119 16.23 25.96 -13.03
CA LYS A 119 17.25 26.91 -13.49
C LYS A 119 16.58 28.20 -13.98
#